data_AF-A0A087UPY0-F1
#
_entry.id   AF-A0A087UPY0-F1
#
_cell.length_a   1.000
_cell.length_b   1.000
_cell.length_c   1.000
_cell.angle_alpha   90.00
_cell.angle_beta   90.00
_cell.angle_gamma   90.00
#
_symmetry.space_group_name_H-M   'P 1'
#
loop_
_entity.id
_entity.type
_entity.pdbx_description
1 polymer ?
#
loop_
_entity_poly.entity_id
_entity_poly.type
_entity_poly.pdbx_seq_one_letter_code
_entity_poly.pdbx_strand_id
1 'polypeptide(L)'
;MFKTRRKSTQSLQNELESIPETVKIQLDNKTLIFDDGKWKTDKNEVDEDVSILRKQKQQLIEENNYLKLKIEILLNMLAESVAKGNLPRFSM
;
A
#
# COMPACT_ATOMS: atom_id res chain seq x y z
N MET A 1 -32.26 16.91 45.00
CA MET A 1 -33.01 16.38 43.83
C MET A 1 -32.39 16.95 42.56
N PHE A 2 -31.70 16.12 41.77
CA PHE A 2 -31.14 16.54 40.47
C PHE A 2 -32.25 16.46 39.42
N LYS A 3 -32.75 17.61 38.96
CA LYS A 3 -33.71 17.67 37.85
C LYS A 3 -32.97 17.43 36.54
N THR A 4 -33.12 16.23 35.98
CA THR A 4 -32.62 15.90 34.64
C THR A 4 -33.40 16.72 33.60
N ARG A 5 -32.73 17.73 33.01
CA ARG A 5 -33.28 18.53 31.92
C ARG A 5 -33.37 17.65 30.67
N ARG A 6 -34.56 17.13 30.37
CA ARG A 6 -34.83 16.45 29.10
C ARG A 6 -34.72 17.49 27.99
N LYS A 7 -33.74 17.34 27.11
CA LYS A 7 -33.64 18.13 25.88
C LYS A 7 -34.87 17.84 25.01
N SER A 8 -35.44 18.88 24.40
CA SER A 8 -36.55 18.77 23.44
C SER A 8 -36.07 18.05 22.19
N THR A 9 -36.95 17.29 21.53
CA THR A 9 -36.68 16.63 20.24
C THR A 9 -36.15 17.62 19.19
N GLN A 10 -36.64 18.87 19.20
CA GLN A 10 -36.13 19.94 18.33
C GLN A 10 -34.66 20.30 18.63
N SER A 11 -34.27 20.34 19.90
CA SER A 11 -32.90 20.67 20.27
C SER A 11 -31.91 19.56 19.92
N LEU A 12 -32.37 18.32 19.82
CA LEU A 12 -31.57 17.19 19.36
C LEU A 12 -31.48 17.17 17.82
N GLN A 13 -32.55 17.55 17.12
CA GLN A 13 -32.57 17.69 15.66
C GLN A 13 -31.57 18.76 15.19
N ASN A 14 -31.56 19.93 15.84
CA ASN A 14 -30.61 21.00 15.52
C ASN A 14 -29.15 20.60 15.81
N GLU A 15 -28.91 19.74 16.81
CA GLU A 15 -27.58 19.21 17.16
C GLU A 15 -27.10 18.19 16.10
N LEU A 16 -28.03 17.45 15.48
CA LEU A 16 -27.77 16.50 14.40
C LEU A 16 -27.53 17.18 13.05
N GLU A 17 -28.27 18.27 12.77
CA GLU A 17 -28.08 19.12 11.58
C GLU A 17 -26.74 19.87 11.58
N SER A 18 -26.13 20.04 12.76
CA SER A 18 -24.81 20.67 12.91
C SER A 18 -23.65 19.67 12.82
N ILE A 19 -23.89 18.39 12.60
CA ILE A 19 -22.82 17.43 12.34
C ILE A 19 -22.37 17.66 10.89
N PRO A 20 -21.10 18.00 10.63
CA PRO A 20 -20.61 18.10 9.27
C PRO A 20 -20.82 16.75 8.59
N GLU A 21 -21.56 16.77 7.48
CA GLU A 21 -21.90 15.61 6.64
C GLU A 21 -20.63 14.86 6.17
N THR A 22 -19.49 15.54 6.19
CA THR A 22 -18.17 15.00 5.85
C THR A 22 -17.13 15.40 6.90
N VAL A 23 -16.47 14.42 7.51
CA VAL A 23 -15.33 14.68 8.40
C VAL A 23 -14.09 14.86 7.54
N LYS A 24 -13.51 16.06 7.54
CA LYS A 24 -12.25 16.36 6.86
C LYS A 24 -11.11 16.46 7.86
N ILE A 25 -10.03 15.71 7.62
CA ILE A 25 -8.81 15.75 8.43
C ILE A 25 -7.65 16.14 7.52
N GLN A 26 -6.80 17.07 7.96
CA GLN A 26 -5.51 17.31 7.32
C GLN A 26 -4.41 16.54 8.06
N LEU A 27 -3.73 15.67 7.32
CA LEU A 27 -2.52 14.99 7.76
C LEU A 27 -1.37 15.44 6.87
N ASP A 28 -0.38 16.10 7.48
CA ASP A 28 0.72 16.77 6.78
C ASP A 28 0.20 17.69 5.66
N ASN A 29 0.46 17.33 4.40
CA ASN A 29 0.08 18.08 3.21
C ASN A 29 -1.15 17.50 2.48
N LYS A 30 -1.82 16.50 3.07
CA LYS A 30 -2.91 15.74 2.45
C LYS A 30 -4.22 15.92 3.23
N THR A 31 -5.28 16.29 2.51
CA THR A 31 -6.64 16.37 3.06
C THR A 31 -7.34 15.03 2.85
N LEU A 32 -7.80 14.42 3.93
CA LEU A 32 -8.59 13.20 3.95
C LEU A 32 -10.05 13.53 4.27
N ILE A 33 -10.97 12.95 3.51
CA ILE A 33 -12.41 13.04 3.67
C ILE A 33 -12.92 11.66 4.08
N PHE A 34 -13.64 11.60 5.19
CA PHE A 34 -14.36 10.40 5.58
C PHE A 34 -15.69 10.33 4.81
N ASP A 35 -15.82 9.33 3.95
CA ASP A 35 -16.98 9.10 3.10
C ASP A 35 -17.23 7.59 2.94
N ASP A 36 -18.49 7.18 3.11
CA ASP A 36 -18.93 5.77 3.04
C ASP A 36 -18.11 4.80 3.91
N GLY A 37 -17.82 5.20 5.16
CA GLY A 37 -17.07 4.37 6.12
C GLY A 37 -15.57 4.23 5.82
N LYS A 38 -15.04 4.96 4.82
CA LYS A 38 -13.63 4.92 4.43
C LYS A 38 -13.04 6.32 4.36
N TRP A 39 -11.75 6.43 4.68
CA TRP A 39 -10.98 7.65 4.44
C TRP A 39 -10.55 7.70 2.97
N LYS A 40 -10.94 8.76 2.27
CA LYS A 40 -10.55 9.05 0.88
C LYS A 40 -9.70 10.31 0.86
N THR A 41 -8.71 10.41 0.00
CA THR A 41 -7.97 11.67 -0.16
C THR A 41 -8.75 12.60 -1.08
N ASP A 42 -8.83 13.89 -0.72
CA ASP A 42 -9.50 14.96 -1.49
C ASP A 42 -8.83 15.21 -2.86
N LYS A 43 -7.63 14.64 -3.09
CA LYS A 43 -6.84 14.80 -4.31
C LYS A 43 -6.51 13.44 -4.93
N ASN A 44 -6.65 13.36 -6.25
CA ASN A 44 -6.20 12.25 -7.11
C ASN A 44 -4.69 11.94 -7.00
N GLU A 45 -3.92 12.85 -6.40
CA GLU A 45 -2.46 12.77 -6.23
C GLU A 45 -2.00 11.54 -5.44
N VAL A 46 -2.77 11.09 -4.43
CA VAL A 46 -2.45 9.87 -3.68
C VAL A 46 -2.64 8.61 -4.53
N ASP A 47 -3.57 8.63 -5.47
CA ASP A 47 -3.83 7.49 -6.36
C ASP A 47 -2.73 7.38 -7.43
N GLU A 48 -2.19 8.52 -7.89
CA GLU A 48 -1.01 8.56 -8.76
C GLU A 48 0.25 8.04 -8.05
N ASP A 49 0.53 8.51 -6.83
CA ASP A 49 1.66 8.03 -6.01
C ASP A 49 1.58 6.50 -5.82
N VAL A 50 0.41 5.99 -5.44
CA VAL A 50 0.17 4.56 -5.20
C VAL A 50 0.28 3.77 -6.51
N SER A 51 -0.19 4.31 -7.63
CA SER A 51 -0.07 3.70 -8.96
C SER A 51 1.39 3.59 -9.41
N ILE A 52 2.19 4.64 -9.22
CA ILE A 52 3.63 4.65 -9.52
C ILE A 52 4.35 3.61 -8.66
N LEU A 53 4.10 3.60 -7.35
CA LEU A 53 4.70 2.64 -6.43
C LEU A 53 4.34 1.19 -6.78
N ARG A 54 3.08 0.93 -7.19
CA ARG A 54 2.66 -0.40 -7.66
C ARG A 54 3.40 -0.82 -8.93
N LYS A 55 3.59 0.09 -9.89
CA LYS A 55 4.36 -0.17 -11.12
C LYS A 55 5.83 -0.49 -10.80
N GLN A 56 6.46 0.32 -9.95
CA GLN A 56 7.85 0.11 -9.53
C GLN A 56 8.02 -1.24 -8.82
N LYS A 57 7.10 -1.58 -7.89
CA LYS A 57 7.10 -2.88 -7.22
C LYS A 57 7.02 -4.02 -8.24
N GLN A 58 6.12 -3.92 -9.22
CA GLN A 58 5.95 -4.94 -10.24
C GLN A 58 7.23 -5.13 -11.07
N GLN A 59 7.84 -4.03 -11.52
CA GLN A 59 9.11 -4.06 -12.25
C GLN A 59 10.23 -4.74 -11.43
N LEU A 60 10.34 -4.40 -10.14
CA LEU A 60 11.34 -5.01 -9.27
C LEU A 60 11.10 -6.50 -9.05
N ILE A 61 9.84 -6.95 -8.97
CA ILE A 61 9.50 -8.38 -8.87
C ILE A 61 9.92 -9.11 -10.15
N GLU A 62 9.61 -8.54 -11.31
CA GLU A 62 9.98 -9.10 -12.61
C GLU A 62 11.50 -9.18 -12.79
N GLU A 63 12.23 -8.11 -12.45
CA GLU A 63 13.69 -8.10 -12.48
C GLU A 63 14.27 -9.14 -11.52
N ASN A 64 13.75 -9.23 -10.29
CA ASN A 64 14.20 -10.22 -9.32
C ASN A 64 14.01 -11.65 -9.83
N ASN A 65 12.85 -11.95 -10.42
CA ASN A 65 12.54 -13.25 -11.00
C ASN A 65 13.46 -13.57 -12.19
N TYR A 66 13.69 -12.59 -13.07
CA TYR A 66 14.60 -12.73 -14.20
C TYR A 66 16.04 -13.00 -13.75
N LEU A 67 16.54 -12.27 -12.74
CA LEU A 67 17.87 -12.46 -12.19
C LEU A 67 18.03 -13.84 -11.56
N LYS A 68 17.03 -14.31 -10.80
CA LYS A 68 17.02 -15.68 -10.24
C LYS A 68 17.13 -16.74 -11.34
N LEU A 69 16.31 -16.63 -12.39
CA LEU A 69 16.35 -17.55 -13.52
C LEU A 69 17.72 -17.52 -14.22
N LYS A 70 18.31 -16.33 -14.40
CA LYS A 70 19.64 -16.19 -14.99
C LYS A 70 20.71 -16.88 -14.14
N ILE A 71 20.64 -16.74 -12.82
CA ILE A 71 21.56 -17.44 -11.89
C ILE A 71 21.38 -18.95 -12.02
N GLU A 72 20.15 -19.46 -12.00
CA GLU A 72 19.89 -20.91 -12.13
C GLU A 72 20.44 -21.49 -13.44
N ILE A 73 20.23 -20.80 -14.56
CA ILE A 73 20.77 -21.21 -15.86
C ILE A 73 22.30 -21.24 -15.82
N LEU A 74 22.93 -20.19 -15.28
CA LEU A 74 24.39 -20.13 -15.19
C LEU A 74 24.95 -21.21 -14.26
N LEU A 75 24.26 -21.52 -13.16
CA LEU A 75 24.62 -22.63 -12.27
C LEU A 75 24.50 -23.98 -12.97
N ASN A 76 23.45 -24.19 -13.76
CA ASN A 76 23.29 -25.41 -14.56
C ASN A 76 24.39 -25.55 -15.61
N MET A 77 24.73 -24.47 -16.33
CA MET A 77 25.83 -24.46 -17.30
C MET A 77 27.18 -24.72 -16.64
N LEU A 78 27.41 -24.14 -15.45
CA LEU A 78 28.63 -24.40 -14.67
C LEU A 78 28.69 -25.86 -14.21
N ALA A 79 27.61 -26.39 -13.65
CA ALA A 79 27.52 -27.79 -13.23
C ALA A 79 27.77 -28.75 -14.40
N GLU A 80 27.20 -28.45 -15.58
CA GLU A 80 27.44 -29.20 -16.81
C GLU A 80 28.93 -29.14 -17.23
N SER A 81 29.55 -27.97 -17.18
CA SER A 81 30.98 -27.79 -17.50
C SER A 81 31.89 -28.57 -16.54
N VAL A 82 31.57 -28.55 -15.24
CA VAL A 82 32.26 -29.33 -14.20
C VAL A 82 32.08 -30.83 -14.43
N ALA A 83 30.86 -31.28 -14.75
CA ALA A 83 30.56 -32.69 -15.03
C ALA A 83 31.30 -33.20 -16.29
N LYS A 84 31.45 -32.34 -17.31
CA LYS A 84 32.20 -32.63 -18.54
C LYS A 84 33.72 -32.60 -18.35
N GLY A 85 34.22 -32.19 -17.18
CA GLY A 85 35.66 -32.12 -16.89
C GLY A 85 36.37 -30.94 -17.58
N ASN A 86 35.63 -29.95 -18.06
CA ASN A 86 36.18 -28.77 -18.74
C ASN A 86 36.80 -27.75 -17.75
N LEU A 87 36.63 -27.97 -16.45
CA LEU A 87 37.18 -27.16 -15.37
C LEU A 87 37.95 -28.07 -14.40
N PRO A 88 39.08 -27.62 -13.84
CA PRO A 88 39.79 -28.37 -12.82
C PRO A 88 38.86 -28.59 -11.62
N ARG A 89 38.63 -29.86 -11.27
CA ARG A 89 37.88 -30.24 -10.07
C ARG A 89 38.64 -29.68 -8.87
N PHE A 90 38.08 -28.68 -8.19
CA PHE A 90 38.61 -28.22 -6.91
C PHE A 90 38.45 -29.35 -5.88
N SER A 91 39.55 -30.04 -5.58
CA SER A 91 39.65 -30.92 -4.42
C SER A 91 39.81 -30.05 -3.17
N MET A 92 38.91 -30.21 -2.18
CA MET A 92 39.17 -29.76 -0.80
C MET A 92 40.23 -30.65 -0.15
#